data_AF-W1XXI8-F1
#
_entry.id   AF-W1XXI8-F1
#
_cell.length_a   1.000
_cell.length_b   1.000
_cell.length_c   1.000
_cell.angle_alpha   90.00
_cell.angle_beta   90.00
_cell.angle_gamma   90.00
#
_symmetry.space_group_name_H-M   'P 1'
#
loop_
_entity.id
_entity.type
_entity.pdbx_description
1 polymer ?
#
loop_
_entity_poly.entity_id
_entity_poly.type
_entity_poly.pdbx_seq_one_letter_code
_entity_poly.pdbx_strand_id
1 'polypeptide(L)' 'FRSISLLDHPEENYPIIHVTGTNGKGSSIAFMSQLFAEHKKKVGTFTSPHMVSVHDRICINQKPISDEDF' A
#
# COMPACT_ATOMS: atom_id res chain seq x y z
N PHE A 1 -18.99 -6.87 1.31
CA PHE A 1 -19.47 -5.71 2.08
C PHE A 1 -19.59 -5.98 3.58
N ARG A 2 -20.09 -7.14 4.04
CA ARG A 2 -20.18 -7.46 5.49
C ARG A 2 -18.82 -7.56 6.22
N SER A 3 -17.74 -7.95 5.55
CA SER A 3 -16.44 -8.16 6.22
C SER A 3 -15.78 -6.86 6.68
N ILE A 4 -15.90 -5.78 5.90
CA ILE A 4 -15.30 -4.47 6.25
C ILE A 4 -16.00 -3.87 7.48
N SER A 5 -17.33 -3.98 7.56
CA SER A 5 -18.07 -3.51 8.74
C SER A 5 -17.73 -4.28 10.03
N LEU A 6 -17.25 -5.53 9.92
CA LEU A 6 -16.77 -6.29 11.08
C LEU A 6 -15.39 -5.83 11.58
N LEU A 7 -14.64 -5.11 10.73
CA LEU A 7 -13.33 -4.56 11.04
C LEU A 7 -13.40 -3.08 11.44
N ASP A 8 -14.60 -2.53 11.64
CA ASP A 8 -14.83 -1.13 12.00
C ASP A 8 -14.27 -0.14 10.96
N HIS A 9 -14.55 -0.39 9.68
CA HIS A 9 -14.26 0.54 8.57
C HIS A 9 -12.81 1.08 8.54
N PRO A 10 -11.78 0.20 8.51
CA PRO A 10 -10.38 0.63 8.57
C PRO A 10 -9.96 1.54 7.41
N GLU A 11 -10.66 1.46 6.27
CA GLU A 11 -10.47 2.31 5.10
C GLU A 11 -10.77 3.80 5.36
N GLU A 12 -11.55 4.12 6.39
CA GLU A 12 -11.93 5.50 6.74
C GLU A 12 -10.91 6.16 7.68
N ASN A 13 -9.98 5.39 8.27
CA ASN A 13 -9.03 5.87 9.27
C ASN A 13 -7.82 6.63 8.68
N TYR A 14 -7.63 6.59 7.36
CA TYR A 14 -6.51 7.25 6.69
C TYR A 14 -6.86 7.63 5.24
N PRO A 15 -6.22 8.69 4.69
CA PRO A 15 -6.44 9.06 3.30
C PRO A 15 -5.92 7.98 2.34
N ILE A 16 -6.72 7.65 1.32
CA ILE A 16 -6.40 6.63 0.31
C ILE A 16 -6.25 7.27 -1.07
N ILE A 17 -5.17 6.91 -1.77
CA ILE A 17 -4.96 7.24 -3.18
C ILE A 17 -5.11 5.95 -3.99
N HIS A 18 -6.16 5.85 -4.80
CA HIS A 18 -6.37 4.72 -5.70
C HIS A 18 -5.74 5.00 -7.06
N VAL A 19 -4.74 4.19 -7.44
CA VAL A 19 -4.04 4.31 -8.73
C VAL A 19 -4.56 3.26 -9.72
N THR A 20 -5.24 3.71 -10.77
CA THR A 20 -5.75 2.87 -11.88
C THR A 20 -5.05 3.19 -13.20
N GLY A 21 -5.20 2.33 -14.20
CA GLY A 21 -4.64 2.50 -15.55
C GLY A 21 -3.93 1.26 -16.08
N THR A 22 -3.58 1.26 -17.36
CA THR A 22 -2.96 0.10 -18.02
C THR A 22 -1.50 -0.07 -17.60
N ASN A 23 -0.72 1.01 -17.61
CA ASN A 23 0.72 1.01 -17.37
C ASN A 23 1.12 2.03 -16.30
N GLY A 24 2.31 1.90 -15.73
CA GLY A 24 2.91 2.91 -14.85
C GLY A 24 2.38 2.95 -13.40
N LYS A 25 1.33 2.20 -13.05
CA LYS A 25 0.74 2.18 -11.69
C LYS A 25 1.80 1.92 -10.60
N GLY A 26 2.59 0.86 -10.76
CA GLY A 26 3.63 0.48 -9.79
C GLY A 26 4.70 1.56 -9.62
N SER A 27 5.19 2.13 -10.72
CA SER A 27 6.15 3.24 -10.68
C SER A 27 5.58 4.50 -10.05
N SER A 28 4.31 4.84 -10.30
CA SER A 28 3.64 5.98 -9.67
C SER A 28 3.47 5.76 -8.16
N ILE A 29 3.08 4.56 -7.74
CA ILE A 29 2.97 4.21 -6.32
C ILE A 29 4.34 4.31 -5.63
N ALA A 30 5.40 3.77 -6.25
CA ALA A 30 6.76 3.84 -5.71
C ALA A 30 7.24 5.30 -5.57
N PHE A 31 7.03 6.13 -6.60
CA PHE A 31 7.37 7.54 -6.57
C PHE A 31 6.64 8.30 -5.44
N MET A 32 5.31 8.13 -5.34
CA MET A 32 4.52 8.79 -4.30
C MET A 32 4.92 8.29 -2.90
N SER A 33 5.20 6.99 -2.74
CA SER A 33 5.64 6.43 -1.46
C SER A 33 6.95 7.05 -0.99
N GLN A 34 7.94 7.21 -1.89
CA GLN A 34 9.20 7.87 -1.57
C GLN A 34 8.97 9.35 -1.22
N LEU A 35 8.21 10.08 -2.05
CA LEU A 35 7.92 11.49 -1.83
C LEU A 35 7.30 11.74 -0.44
N PHE A 36 6.27 10.97 -0.08
CA PHE A 36 5.61 11.13 1.22
C PHE A 36 6.50 10.69 2.39
N ALA A 37 7.31 9.65 2.22
CA ALA A 37 8.29 9.22 3.22
C ALA A 37 9.34 10.33 3.48
N GLU A 38 9.83 11.00 2.44
CA GLU A 38 10.73 12.16 2.56
C GLU A 38 10.09 13.33 3.33
N HIS A 39 8.76 13.48 3.18
CA HIS A 39 7.96 14.44 3.96
C HIS A 39 7.56 13.91 5.34
N LYS A 40 8.26 12.87 5.84
CA LYS A 40 8.08 12.27 7.18
C LYS A 40 6.66 11.74 7.43
N LYS A 41 5.94 11.31 6.38
CA LYS A 41 4.66 10.63 6.51
C LYS A 41 4.88 9.12 6.58
N LYS A 42 4.06 8.44 7.39
CA LYS A 42 3.95 6.98 7.35
C LYS A 42 3.09 6.59 6.16
N VAL A 43 3.61 5.76 5.26
CA VAL A 43 2.90 5.37 4.04
C VAL A 43 2.82 3.85 3.93
N GLY A 44 1.60 3.36 3.72
CA GLY A 44 1.35 2.00 3.30
C GLY A 44 1.10 1.94 1.79
N THR A 45 1.62 0.94 1.12
CA THR A 45 1.35 0.69 -0.30
C THR A 45 0.82 -0.71 -0.50
N PHE A 46 -0.19 -0.83 -1.37
CA PHE A 46 -0.65 -2.11 -1.90
C PHE A 46 -0.40 -2.17 -3.42
N THR A 47 0.35 -3.16 -3.90
CA THR A 47 0.64 -3.34 -5.33
C THR A 47 0.40 -4.77 -5.80
N SER A 48 0.00 -4.93 -7.08
CA SER A 48 -0.15 -6.24 -7.72
C SER A 48 0.17 -6.17 -9.22
N PRO A 49 0.70 -7.25 -9.83
CA PRO A 49 1.21 -8.48 -9.20
C PRO A 49 2.46 -8.21 -8.34
N HIS A 50 2.92 -9.21 -7.57
CA HIS A 50 4.22 -9.10 -6.89
C HIS A 50 5.36 -9.31 -7.87
N MET A 51 6.54 -8.76 -7.56
CA MET A 51 7.72 -8.89 -8.41
C MET A 51 8.61 -10.08 -8.01
N VAL A 52 8.93 -10.22 -6.73
CA VAL A 52 9.82 -11.29 -6.22
C VAL A 52 9.08 -12.18 -5.22
N SER A 53 8.37 -11.56 -4.28
CA SER A 53 7.70 -12.24 -3.18
C SER A 53 6.30 -11.68 -2.95
N VAL A 54 5.38 -12.50 -2.44
CA VAL A 54 4.03 -12.04 -2.05
C VAL A 54 4.08 -10.89 -1.04
N HIS A 55 5.12 -10.83 -0.21
CA HIS A 55 5.36 -9.77 0.76
C HIS A 55 5.62 -8.41 0.11
N ASP A 56 6.06 -8.37 -1.16
CA ASP A 56 6.24 -7.12 -1.92
C ASP A 56 4.91 -6.41 -2.20
N ARG A 57 3.78 -7.10 -2.01
CA ARG A 57 2.46 -6.52 -2.26
C ARG A 57 2.07 -5.51 -1.19
N ILE A 58 2.55 -5.66 0.04
CA ILE A 58 2.20 -4.79 1.18
C ILE A 58 3.49 -4.26 1.79
N CYS A 59 3.72 -2.96 1.64
CA CYS A 59 4.89 -2.30 2.21
C CYS A 59 4.49 -1.15 3.12
N ILE A 60 5.26 -0.94 4.19
CA ILE A 60 5.20 0.25 5.04
C ILE A 60 6.52 0.99 4.89
N ASN A 61 6.48 2.26 4.48
CA ASN A 61 7.66 3.07 4.20
C ASN A 61 8.67 2.35 3.27
N GLN A 62 8.14 1.74 2.21
CA GLN A 62 8.88 0.99 1.18
C GLN A 62 9.56 -0.30 1.66
N LYS A 63 9.30 -0.74 2.89
CA LYS A 63 9.74 -2.03 3.39
C LYS A 63 8.57 -3.01 3.37
N PRO A 64 8.73 -4.21 2.80
CA PRO A 64 7.74 -5.28 2.95
C PRO A 64 7.42 -5.52 4.42
N ILE A 65 6.17 -5.86 4.72
CA ILE A 65 5.78 -6.34 6.06
C ILE A 65 6.47 -7.68 6.37
N SER A 66 6.60 -8.02 7.65
CA SER A 66 7.19 -9.30 8.04
C SER A 66 6.28 -10.47 7.68
N ASP A 67 6.80 -11.69 7.80
CA ASP A 67 6.02 -12.90 7.53
C ASP A 67 4.89 -13.09 8.56
N GLU A 68 5.10 -12.66 9.80
CA GLU A 68 4.09 -12.72 10.86
C GLU A 68 2.95 -11.71 10.66
N ASP A 69 3.23 -10.59 10.00
CA ASP A 69 2.27 -9.53 9.72
C ASP A 69 1.44 -9.78 8.43
N PHE A 70 1.86 -10.74 7.60
CA PHE A 70 1.22 -11.07 6.33
C PHE A 70 0.05 -12.06 6.48
#